data_AF-A0A1Q7EAF9-F1
#
_entry.id   AF-A0A1Q7EAF9-F1
#
_cell.length_a   1.000
_cell.length_b   1.000
_cell.length_c   1.000
_cell.angle_alpha   90.00
_cell.angle_beta   90.00
_cell.angle_gamma   90.00
#
_symmetry.space_group_name_H-M   'P 1'
#
loop_
_entity.id
_entity.type
_entity.pdbx_description
1 polymer ?
#
loop_
_entity_poly.entity_id
_entity_poly.type
_entity_poly.pdbx_seq_one_letter_code
_entity_poly.pdbx_strand_id
1 'polypeptide(L)'
;MGRFNAAVAVMVTKIVGTMYCAYVFTLIALVALPAAIEQGSPTVLVNWLSSNFLQLVLLPIIIVGQNVISAAQDARAEADHETLTTLHQMSIQQIAILQGQNQILDLLKKKAS
;
A
#
# COMPACT_ATOMS: atom_id res chain seq x y z
N MET A 1 10.87 2.02 28.79
CA MET A 1 9.68 2.84 28.45
C MET A 1 9.44 3.01 26.95
N GLY A 2 10.46 3.16 26.08
CA GLY A 2 10.23 3.39 24.64
C GLY A 2 9.57 2.24 23.86
N ARG A 3 9.88 0.98 24.17
CA ARG A 3 9.30 -0.20 23.49
C ARG A 3 7.80 -0.37 23.74
N PHE A 4 7.32 -0.01 24.92
CA PHE A 4 5.89 -0.07 25.24
C PHE A 4 5.12 1.03 24.50
N ASN A 5 5.61 2.27 24.50
CA ASN A 5 4.98 3.37 23.77
C ASN A 5 4.95 3.11 22.25
N ALA A 6 6.02 2.55 21.70
CA ALA A 6 6.06 2.14 20.29
C ALA A 6 5.03 1.03 19.98
N ALA A 7 4.90 0.03 20.85
CA ALA A 7 3.91 -1.04 20.68
C ALA A 7 2.47 -0.50 20.74
N VAL A 8 2.19 0.41 21.68
CA VAL A 8 0.89 1.09 21.77
C VAL A 8 0.63 1.94 20.53
N ALA A 9 1.60 2.72 20.07
CA ALA A 9 1.45 3.54 18.87
C ALA A 9 1.11 2.68 17.64
N VAL A 10 1.85 1.57 17.43
CA VAL A 10 1.57 0.64 16.32
C VAL A 10 0.19 0.01 16.45
N MET A 11 -0.23 -0.35 17.66
CA MET A 11 -1.55 -0.93 17.90
C MET A 11 -2.67 0.07 17.56
N VAL A 12 -2.53 1.33 17.99
CA VAL A 12 -3.48 2.40 17.66
C VAL A 12 -3.52 2.62 16.15
N THR A 13 -2.37 2.74 15.48
CA THR A 13 -2.32 2.95 14.03
C THR A 13 -2.93 1.78 13.26
N LYS A 14 -2.74 0.54 13.72
CA LYS A 14 -3.38 -0.64 13.10
C LYS A 14 -4.89 -0.60 13.22
N ILE A 15 -5.42 -0.21 14.38
CA ILE A 15 -6.87 -0.11 14.60
C ILE A 15 -7.46 1.04 13.76
N VAL A 16 -6.85 2.23 13.83
CA VAL A 16 -7.26 3.42 13.06
C VAL A 16 -7.12 3.21 11.55
N GLY A 17 -6.19 2.35 11.15
CA GLY A 17 -5.94 1.94 9.77
C GLY A 17 -6.92 0.91 9.20
N THR A 18 -7.97 0.55 9.93
CA THR A 18 -9.07 -0.30 9.41
C THR A 18 -10.27 0.56 8.95
N MET A 19 -10.99 0.11 7.92
CA MET A 19 -12.23 0.76 7.44
C MET A 19 -13.26 0.97 8.56
N TYR A 20 -13.27 0.12 9.58
CA TYR A 20 -14.17 0.23 10.74
C TYR A 20 -14.02 1.55 11.50
N CYS A 21 -12.81 2.10 11.60
CA CYS A 21 -12.61 3.39 12.27
C CYS A 21 -13.32 4.53 11.54
N ALA A 22 -13.30 4.54 10.20
CA ALA A 22 -14.01 5.55 9.41
C ALA A 22 -15.53 5.51 9.70
N TYR A 23 -16.11 4.32 9.85
CA TYR A 23 -17.53 4.19 10.23
C TYR A 23 -17.80 4.71 11.64
N VAL A 24 -16.97 4.38 12.63
CA VAL A 24 -17.13 4.87 14.01
C VAL A 24 -17.05 6.39 14.09
N PHE A 25 -16.05 7.00 13.44
CA PHE A 25 -15.90 8.45 13.41
C PHE A 25 -17.07 9.14 12.68
N THR A 26 -17.57 8.54 11.61
CA THR A 26 -18.78 9.02 10.91
C THR A 26 -20.01 9.00 11.82
N LEU A 27 -20.19 7.93 12.60
CA LEU A 27 -21.29 7.82 13.57
C LEU A 27 -21.16 8.85 14.69
N ILE A 28 -19.96 9.06 15.22
CA ILE A 28 -19.69 10.08 16.24
C ILE A 28 -20.00 11.48 15.68
N ALA A 29 -19.58 11.75 14.44
CA ALA A 29 -19.90 13.02 13.80
C ALA A 29 -21.42 13.20 13.68
N LEU A 30 -22.16 12.15 13.28
CA LEU A 30 -23.63 12.18 13.15
C LEU A 30 -24.35 12.57 14.45
N VAL A 31 -23.80 12.28 15.62
CA VAL A 31 -24.38 12.72 16.91
C VAL A 31 -24.41 14.24 17.05
N ALA A 32 -23.47 14.96 16.41
CA ALA A 32 -23.42 16.42 16.41
C ALA A 32 -24.30 17.07 15.33
N LEU A 33 -24.88 16.28 14.41
CA LEU A 33 -25.80 16.76 13.37
C LEU A 33 -27.10 17.38 13.94
N PRO A 34 -27.84 16.76 14.89
CA PRO A 34 -29.07 17.36 15.42
C PRO A 34 -28.85 18.73 16.05
N ALA A 35 -27.73 18.92 16.78
CA ALA A 35 -27.38 20.20 17.36
C ALA A 35 -27.12 21.30 16.30
N ALA A 36 -26.58 20.94 15.14
CA ALA A 36 -26.38 21.86 14.03
C ALA A 36 -27.71 22.21 13.32
N ILE A 37 -28.64 21.26 13.26
CA ILE A 37 -29.99 21.47 12.68
C ILE A 37 -30.84 22.35 13.58
N GLU A 38 -30.78 22.17 14.91
CA GLU A 38 -31.52 22.98 15.89
C GLU A 38 -31.14 24.47 15.86
N GLN A 39 -29.91 24.81 15.45
CA GLN A 39 -29.50 26.21 15.24
C GLN A 39 -30.11 26.87 13.99
N GLY A 40 -30.74 26.10 13.08
CA GLY A 40 -31.61 26.62 12.02
C GLY A 40 -30.94 27.48 10.94
N SER A 41 -29.62 27.59 10.90
CA SER A 41 -28.91 28.40 9.89
C SER A 41 -28.13 27.52 8.88
N PRO A 42 -28.28 27.76 7.56
CA PRO A 42 -27.54 27.01 6.54
C PRO A 42 -26.01 27.10 6.71
N THR A 43 -25.52 28.24 7.19
CA THR A 43 -24.09 28.48 7.40
C THR A 43 -23.51 27.57 8.49
N VAL A 44 -24.23 27.33 9.58
CA VAL A 44 -23.80 26.43 10.65
C VAL A 44 -23.75 24.98 10.15
N LEU A 45 -24.75 24.55 9.39
CA LEU A 45 -24.79 23.20 8.83
C LEU A 45 -23.59 22.95 7.89
N VAL A 46 -23.32 23.89 6.98
CA VAL A 46 -22.18 23.80 6.06
C VAL A 46 -20.85 23.82 6.81
N ASN A 47 -20.72 24.65 7.85
CA ASN A 47 -19.52 24.71 8.68
C ASN A 47 -19.30 23.41 9.47
N TRP A 48 -20.35 22.86 10.07
CA TRP A 48 -20.28 21.57 10.76
C TRP A 48 -19.89 20.44 9.79
N LEU A 49 -20.46 20.41 8.59
CA LEU A 49 -20.15 19.39 7.59
C LEU A 49 -18.70 19.51 7.10
N SER A 50 -18.26 20.72 6.75
CA SER A 50 -16.94 20.95 6.16
C SER A 50 -15.81 20.86 7.19
N SER A 51 -16.05 21.31 8.42
CA SER A 51 -15.00 21.44 9.44
C SER A 51 -15.04 20.28 10.43
N ASN A 52 -16.19 20.01 11.05
CA ASN A 52 -16.26 18.99 12.10
C ASN A 52 -16.36 17.57 11.52
N PHE A 53 -17.21 17.36 10.51
CA PHE A 53 -17.42 16.04 9.91
C PHE A 53 -16.26 15.64 9.00
N LEU A 54 -15.98 16.43 7.95
CA LEU A 54 -14.95 16.06 6.98
C LEU A 54 -13.59 15.93 7.63
N GLN A 55 -13.18 16.83 8.55
CA GLN A 55 -11.85 16.78 9.14
C GLN A 55 -11.63 15.57 10.05
N LEU A 56 -12.62 15.25 10.89
CA LEU A 56 -12.58 14.11 11.81
C LEU A 56 -12.61 12.78 11.05
N VAL A 57 -13.32 12.71 9.92
CA VAL A 57 -13.41 11.51 9.07
C VAL A 57 -12.23 11.40 8.09
N LEU A 58 -11.64 12.52 7.64
CA LEU A 58 -10.52 12.51 6.69
C LEU A 58 -9.29 11.77 7.23
N LEU A 59 -8.94 12.02 8.50
CA LEU A 59 -7.68 11.50 9.07
C LEU A 59 -7.64 9.96 9.06
N PRO A 60 -8.64 9.22 9.59
CA PRO A 60 -8.67 7.76 9.48
C PRO A 60 -8.73 7.27 8.03
N ILE A 61 -9.53 7.90 7.16
CA ILE A 61 -9.67 7.48 5.75
C ILE A 61 -8.32 7.58 5.03
N ILE A 62 -7.56 8.65 5.25
CA ILE A 62 -6.22 8.80 4.67
C ILE A 62 -5.31 7.66 5.14
N ILE A 63 -5.28 7.36 6.45
CA ILE A 63 -4.43 6.30 7.02
C ILE A 63 -4.81 4.93 6.43
N VAL A 64 -6.10 4.61 6.34
CA VAL A 64 -6.59 3.38 5.72
C VAL A 64 -6.19 3.31 4.24
N GLY A 65 -6.37 4.41 3.50
CA GLY A 65 -6.00 4.49 2.08
C GLY A 65 -4.50 4.24 1.86
N GLN A 66 -3.65 4.84 2.70
CA GLN A 66 -2.21 4.59 2.66
C GLN A 66 -1.87 3.13 2.98
N ASN A 67 -2.51 2.52 3.99
CA ASN A 67 -2.28 1.12 4.32
C ASN A 67 -2.65 0.16 3.18
N VAL A 68 -3.77 0.42 2.49
CA VAL A 68 -4.21 -0.38 1.33
C VAL A 68 -3.23 -0.22 0.17
N ILE A 69 -2.77 1.00 -0.10
CA ILE A 69 -1.76 1.26 -1.14
C ILE A 69 -0.47 0.53 -0.79
N SER A 70 0.04 0.65 0.43
CA SER A 70 1.26 -0.04 0.89
C SER A 70 1.15 -1.55 0.74
N ALA A 71 0.05 -2.17 1.19
CA ALA A 71 -0.15 -3.61 1.01
C ALA A 71 -0.17 -4.03 -0.48
N ALA A 72 -0.75 -3.20 -1.34
CA ALA A 72 -0.75 -3.45 -2.78
C ALA A 72 0.62 -3.19 -3.43
N GLN A 73 1.48 -2.33 -2.86
CA GLN A 73 2.86 -2.16 -3.29
C GLN A 73 3.71 -3.34 -2.86
N ASP A 74 3.58 -3.80 -1.61
CA ASP A 74 4.31 -4.97 -1.10
C ASP A 74 3.99 -6.23 -1.92
N ALA A 75 2.71 -6.45 -2.23
CA ALA A 75 2.29 -7.56 -3.09
C ALA A 75 2.88 -7.49 -4.51
N ARG A 76 3.02 -6.27 -5.06
CA ARG A 76 3.67 -6.07 -6.36
C ARG A 76 5.18 -6.28 -6.28
N ALA A 77 5.81 -5.77 -5.23
CA ALA A 77 7.25 -5.92 -5.02
C ALA A 77 7.65 -7.40 -4.92
N GLU A 78 6.84 -8.23 -4.26
CA GLU A 78 7.05 -9.68 -4.21
C GLU A 78 6.94 -10.32 -5.61
N ALA A 79 5.88 -10.01 -6.36
CA ALA A 79 5.69 -10.53 -7.72
C ALA A 79 6.81 -10.08 -8.68
N ASP A 80 7.27 -8.83 -8.56
CA ASP A 80 8.39 -8.30 -9.32
C ASP A 80 9.69 -9.01 -8.93
N HIS A 81 9.91 -9.32 -7.65
CA HIS A 81 11.07 -10.05 -7.18
C HIS A 81 11.15 -11.47 -7.76
N GLU A 82 10.05 -12.21 -7.76
CA GLU A 82 9.96 -13.54 -8.39
C GLU A 82 10.24 -13.47 -9.90
N THR A 83 9.66 -12.47 -10.56
CA THR A 83 9.84 -12.23 -12.00
C THR A 83 11.30 -11.91 -12.32
N LEU A 84 11.92 -10.98 -11.58
CA LEU A 84 13.32 -10.60 -11.76
C LEU A 84 14.27 -11.78 -11.53
N THR A 85 13.99 -12.61 -10.53
CA THR A 85 14.77 -13.83 -10.24
C THR A 85 14.68 -14.81 -11.40
N THR A 86 13.48 -15.01 -11.95
CA THR A 86 13.25 -15.88 -13.11
C THR A 86 13.99 -15.36 -14.35
N LEU A 87 13.90 -14.04 -14.62
CA LEU A 87 14.61 -13.41 -15.73
C LEU A 87 16.13 -13.53 -15.60
N HIS A 88 16.65 -13.38 -14.38
CA HIS A 88 18.08 -13.57 -14.11
C HIS A 88 18.53 -14.99 -14.44
N GLN A 89 17.77 -16.00 -14.00
CA GLN A 89 18.09 -17.39 -14.28
C GLN A 89 18.02 -17.71 -15.79
N MET A 90 17.02 -17.17 -16.50
CA MET A 90 16.93 -17.30 -17.95
C MET A 90 18.14 -16.67 -18.65
N SER A 91 18.62 -15.51 -18.19
CA SER A 91 19.81 -14.86 -18.75
C SER A 91 21.07 -15.72 -18.61
N ILE A 92 21.27 -16.34 -17.43
CA ILE A 92 22.38 -17.28 -17.19
C ILE A 92 22.29 -18.47 -18.16
N GLN A 93 21.11 -19.05 -18.34
CA GLN A 93 20.90 -20.16 -19.28
C GLN A 93 21.22 -19.75 -20.72
N GLN A 94 20.80 -18.56 -21.17
CA GLN A 94 21.12 -18.06 -22.50
C GLN A 94 22.64 -17.92 -22.70
N ILE A 95 23.36 -17.37 -21.72
CA ILE A 95 24.83 -17.25 -21.78
C ILE A 95 25.48 -18.64 -21.89
N ALA A 96 25.03 -19.60 -21.10
CA ALA A 96 25.55 -20.97 -21.14
C ALA A 96 25.31 -21.63 -22.51
N ILE A 97 24.14 -21.43 -23.11
CA ILE A 97 23.83 -21.93 -24.46
C ILE A 97 24.76 -21.29 -25.51
N LEU A 98 24.95 -19.97 -25.47
CA LEU A 98 25.84 -19.25 -26.38
C LEU A 98 27.29 -19.73 -26.26
N GLN A 99 27.77 -19.97 -25.04
CA GLN A 99 29.10 -20.54 -24.80
C GLN A 99 29.22 -21.95 -25.39
N GLY A 100 28.20 -22.80 -25.19
CA GLY A 100 28.16 -24.13 -25.79
C GLY A 100 28.16 -24.09 -27.32
N GLN A 101 27.41 -23.18 -27.93
CA GLN A 101 27.39 -22.98 -29.40
C GLN A 101 28.77 -22.56 -29.93
N ASN A 102 29.46 -21.65 -29.24
CA ASN A 102 30.82 -21.24 -29.61
C ASN A 102 31.80 -22.42 -29.54
N GLN A 103 31.73 -23.25 -28.50
CA GLN A 103 32.58 -24.44 -28.39
C GLN A 103 32.33 -25.44 -29.53
N ILE A 104 31.07 -25.69 -29.88
CA ILE A 104 30.72 -26.58 -31.00
C ILE A 104 31.23 -26.01 -32.32
N LEU A 105 31.08 -24.71 -32.56
CA LEU A 105 31.58 -24.02 -33.74
C LEU A 105 33.11 -24.15 -33.88
N ASP A 106 33.86 -24.02 -32.78
CA ASP A 106 35.31 -24.19 -32.79
C ASP A 106 35.74 -25.63 -33.08
N LEU A 107 35.03 -26.62 -32.53
CA LEU A 107 35.27 -28.03 -32.84
C LEU A 107 35.00 -28.33 -34.33
N LEU A 108 33.94 -27.77 -34.90
CA LEU A 108 33.63 -27.92 -36.32
C LEU A 108 34.70 -27.27 -37.20
N LYS A 109 35.18 -26.07 -36.86
CA LYS A 109 36.29 -25.42 -37.57
C LYS A 109 37.56 -26.28 -37.54
N LYS A 110 37.92 -26.81 -36.38
CA LYS A 110 39.10 -27.66 -36.21
C LYS A 110 39.03 -28.97 -36.98
N LYS A 111 37.82 -29.49 -37.21
CA LYS A 111 37.60 -30.72 -37.99
C LYS A 111 37.54 -30.46 -39.50
N ALA A 112 37.25 -29.23 -39.90
CA ALA A 112 37.20 -28.79 -41.29
C ALA A 112 38.56 -28.29 -41.83
N SER A 113 39.51 -27.98 -40.94
CA SER A 113 40.93 -27.73 -41.25
C SER A 113 41.74 -29.02 -41.25
#